data_AF-A0A2V6DL37-F1
#
_entry.id   AF-A0A2V6DL37-F1
#
_cell.length_a   1.000
_cell.length_b   1.000
_cell.length_c   1.000
_cell.angle_alpha   90.00
_cell.angle_beta   90.00
_cell.angle_gamma   90.00
#
_symmetry.space_group_name_H-M   'P 1'
#
loop_
_entity.id
_entity.type
_entity.pdbx_description
1 polymer ?
#
loop_
_entity_poly.entity_id
_entity_poly.type
_entity_poly.pdbx_seq_one_letter_code
_entity_poly.pdbx_strand_id
1 'polypeptide(L)'
;SAQQEALGIVGVNLCYGAFFLSHVPEELVESLLDSLTTRRIEIDMIEFSGIEFRNVDNRIMALKLVQVGLSGAAMFGPNREVLQPSDVLHNKAVLVERGSFRPVTYVNLDMFQSALVKFKQEPAVADKPILGLMELTMRNLLAGGTEVDRRDFLGRAEVLGACGMTVLISDYFEYHRLAAYLSSRTRERIGIVLGVPSIFELFDEKYYSDLAGGILENFGRLLKNDLKIYVYPLQRSPGDELQTIYTVKVKEDLQPLYDYLVRRGSFAQLDNYNPKYLSIFSRDVLKRIAAGDESWDEMVPPQVADIIRSRGFFAYRKR
;
A
#
# COMPACT_ATOMS: atom_id res chain seq x y z
N SER A 1 2.18 -20.18 28.70
CA SER A 1 0.79 -20.37 29.17
C SER A 1 -0.20 -19.57 28.34
N ALA A 2 -0.26 -18.23 28.43
CA ALA A 2 -1.28 -17.43 27.72
C ALA A 2 -1.24 -17.48 26.16
N GLN A 3 -0.06 -17.58 25.54
CA GLN A 3 0.04 -17.74 24.08
C GLN A 3 -0.39 -19.14 23.60
N GLN A 4 -0.11 -20.18 24.38
CA GLN A 4 -0.55 -21.55 24.05
C GLN A 4 -2.07 -21.69 24.18
N GLU A 5 -2.67 -21.05 25.18
CA GLU A 5 -4.12 -20.97 25.34
C GLU A 5 -4.77 -20.26 24.14
N ALA A 6 -4.25 -19.09 23.75
CA ALA A 6 -4.75 -18.38 22.59
C ALA A 6 -4.63 -19.23 21.31
N LEU A 7 -3.52 -19.94 21.11
CA LEU A 7 -3.34 -20.83 19.95
C LEU A 7 -4.34 -22.00 19.98
N GLY A 8 -4.61 -22.55 21.16
CA GLY A 8 -5.64 -23.56 21.34
C GLY A 8 -7.03 -23.06 20.96
N ILE A 9 -7.39 -21.84 21.37
CA ILE A 9 -8.66 -21.20 20.99
C ILE A 9 -8.75 -21.01 19.47
N VAL A 10 -7.70 -20.46 18.83
CA VAL A 10 -7.67 -20.32 17.36
C VAL A 10 -7.83 -21.68 16.66
N GLY A 11 -7.18 -22.74 17.17
CA GLY A 11 -7.33 -24.08 16.63
C GLY A 11 -8.77 -24.60 16.71
N VAL A 12 -9.46 -24.36 17.84
CA VAL A 12 -10.89 -24.70 18.01
C VAL A 12 -11.76 -23.88 17.06
N ASN A 13 -11.53 -22.57 16.96
CA ASN A 13 -12.28 -21.68 16.07
C ASN A 13 -12.07 -22.07 14.60
N LEU A 14 -10.84 -22.43 14.20
CA LEU A 14 -10.55 -22.90 12.85
C LEU A 14 -11.28 -24.22 12.54
N CYS A 15 -11.28 -25.18 13.46
CA CYS A 15 -12.04 -26.41 13.31
C CYS A 15 -13.55 -26.11 13.16
N TYR A 16 -14.11 -25.30 14.06
CA TYR A 16 -15.51 -24.87 13.98
C TYR A 16 -15.82 -24.22 12.63
N GLY A 17 -15.02 -23.25 12.22
CA GLY A 17 -15.15 -22.56 10.95
C GLY A 17 -15.10 -23.52 9.77
N ALA A 18 -14.15 -24.46 9.75
CA ALA A 18 -14.05 -25.46 8.67
C ALA A 18 -15.28 -26.39 8.59
N PHE A 19 -15.84 -26.82 9.72
CA PHE A 19 -16.99 -27.72 9.76
C PHE A 19 -18.33 -27.02 9.50
N PHE A 20 -18.50 -25.78 9.96
CA PHE A 20 -19.81 -25.12 9.98
C PHE A 20 -19.88 -23.88 9.07
N LEU A 21 -18.77 -23.23 8.75
CA LEU A 21 -18.71 -21.96 8.02
C LEU A 21 -17.93 -22.05 6.69
N SER A 22 -17.49 -23.23 6.27
CA SER A 22 -16.70 -23.40 5.02
C SER A 22 -17.41 -22.92 3.75
N HIS A 23 -18.74 -22.92 3.75
CA HIS A 23 -19.56 -22.38 2.66
C HIS A 23 -19.62 -20.83 2.64
N VAL A 24 -19.20 -20.17 3.72
CA VAL A 24 -19.07 -18.70 3.83
C VAL A 24 -17.68 -18.34 4.38
N PRO A 25 -16.63 -18.39 3.55
CA PRO A 25 -15.24 -18.22 3.98
C PRO A 25 -14.94 -16.94 4.78
N GLU A 26 -15.66 -15.86 4.52
CA GLU A 26 -15.48 -14.61 5.26
C GLU A 26 -15.96 -14.69 6.71
N GLU A 27 -17.09 -15.37 6.96
CA GLU A 27 -17.57 -15.63 8.32
C GLU A 27 -16.62 -16.59 9.04
N LEU A 28 -16.03 -17.54 8.31
CA LEU A 28 -14.98 -18.39 8.85
C LEU A 28 -13.80 -17.54 9.33
N VAL A 29 -13.30 -16.60 8.52
CA VAL A 29 -12.21 -15.70 8.93
C VAL A 29 -12.60 -14.87 10.16
N GLU A 30 -13.82 -14.32 10.20
CA GLU A 30 -14.31 -13.57 11.36
C GLU A 30 -14.34 -14.41 12.64
N SER A 31 -14.81 -15.66 12.55
CA SER A 31 -14.92 -16.58 13.68
C SER A 31 -13.57 -16.92 14.32
N LEU A 32 -12.44 -16.71 13.63
CA LEU A 32 -11.10 -16.94 14.19
C LEU A 32 -10.83 -16.05 15.41
N LEU A 33 -11.49 -14.90 15.50
CA LEU A 33 -11.38 -13.97 16.63
C LEU A 33 -12.31 -14.31 17.81
N ASP A 34 -13.17 -15.32 17.70
CA ASP A 34 -14.15 -15.62 18.76
C ASP A 34 -13.44 -15.92 20.08
N SER A 35 -13.84 -15.19 21.12
CA SER A 35 -13.23 -15.23 22.47
C SER A 35 -11.75 -14.81 22.53
N LEU A 36 -11.24 -14.15 21.49
CA LEU A 36 -9.88 -13.60 21.43
C LEU A 36 -9.92 -12.08 21.25
N THR A 37 -8.92 -11.42 21.83
CA THR A 37 -8.61 -10.03 21.45
C THR A 37 -7.44 -10.05 20.48
N THR A 38 -7.46 -9.15 19.50
CA THR A 38 -6.44 -8.99 18.45
C THR A 38 -5.03 -8.71 18.99
N ARG A 39 -4.90 -8.42 20.29
CA ARG A 39 -3.59 -8.23 20.97
C ARG A 39 -2.90 -9.54 21.34
N ARG A 40 -3.58 -10.68 21.29
CA ARG A 40 -3.05 -11.97 21.75
C ARG A 40 -2.44 -12.81 20.63
N ILE A 41 -2.99 -12.72 19.42
CA ILE A 41 -2.56 -13.45 18.23
C ILE A 41 -2.73 -12.54 17.01
N GLU A 42 -1.76 -12.60 16.10
CA GLU A 42 -1.82 -12.04 14.77
C GLU A 42 -1.94 -13.18 13.75
N ILE A 43 -2.91 -13.09 12.84
CA ILE A 43 -3.03 -13.98 11.67
C ILE A 43 -2.81 -13.11 10.44
N ASP A 44 -1.58 -13.11 9.91
CA ASP A 44 -1.14 -12.27 8.79
C ASP A 44 -1.14 -13.02 7.45
N MET A 45 -1.53 -14.30 7.44
CA MET A 45 -1.73 -15.11 6.24
C MET A 45 -2.88 -16.10 6.44
N ILE A 46 -3.74 -16.22 5.42
CA ILE A 46 -4.74 -17.28 5.31
C ILE A 46 -4.89 -17.68 3.84
N GLU A 47 -5.02 -18.98 3.58
CA GLU A 47 -5.20 -19.52 2.24
C GLU A 47 -6.27 -20.61 2.25
N PHE A 48 -7.23 -20.48 1.35
CA PHE A 48 -8.26 -21.48 1.07
C PHE A 48 -7.92 -22.19 -0.23
N SER A 49 -7.87 -23.52 -0.17
CA SER A 49 -7.51 -24.37 -1.31
C SER A 49 -8.30 -25.68 -1.29
N GLY A 50 -8.51 -26.26 -2.48
CA GLY A 50 -9.30 -27.48 -2.67
C GLY A 50 -10.61 -27.24 -3.43
N ILE A 51 -11.29 -28.33 -3.77
CA ILE A 51 -12.48 -28.31 -4.65
C ILE A 51 -13.61 -27.44 -4.12
N GLU A 52 -13.82 -27.45 -2.80
CA GLU A 52 -14.85 -26.67 -2.10
C GLU A 52 -14.58 -25.16 -2.15
N PHE A 53 -13.32 -24.75 -2.29
CA PHE A 53 -12.90 -23.35 -2.27
C PHE A 53 -12.54 -22.78 -3.64
N ARG A 54 -12.86 -23.48 -4.74
CA ARG A 54 -12.51 -23.06 -6.12
C ARG A 54 -13.05 -21.67 -6.53
N ASN A 55 -14.08 -21.19 -5.84
CA ASN A 55 -14.71 -19.89 -6.08
C ASN A 55 -14.20 -18.80 -5.11
N VAL A 56 -13.32 -19.13 -4.18
CA VAL A 56 -12.78 -18.20 -3.19
C VAL A 56 -11.61 -17.44 -3.79
N ASP A 57 -11.66 -16.12 -3.71
CA ASP A 57 -10.53 -15.28 -4.03
C ASP A 57 -9.74 -15.00 -2.75
N ASN A 58 -8.56 -15.62 -2.62
CA ASN A 58 -7.74 -15.49 -1.42
C ASN A 58 -7.27 -14.04 -1.17
N ARG A 59 -7.32 -13.15 -2.16
CA ARG A 59 -7.02 -11.72 -1.95
C ARG A 59 -8.14 -11.02 -1.17
N ILE A 60 -9.39 -11.46 -1.33
CA ILE A 60 -10.50 -11.00 -0.47
C ILE A 60 -10.29 -11.49 0.96
N MET A 61 -9.79 -12.72 1.13
CA MET A 61 -9.49 -13.25 2.48
C MET A 61 -8.34 -12.48 3.14
N ALA A 62 -7.29 -12.16 2.38
CA ALA A 62 -6.21 -11.29 2.83
C ALA A 62 -6.71 -9.89 3.24
N LEU A 63 -7.58 -9.27 2.44
CA LEU A 63 -8.27 -8.03 2.82
C LEU A 63 -9.08 -8.21 4.10
N LYS A 64 -9.80 -9.33 4.24
CA LYS A 64 -10.64 -9.60 5.40
C LYS A 64 -9.82 -9.65 6.69
N LEU A 65 -8.63 -10.26 6.68
CA LEU A 65 -7.73 -10.29 7.83
C LEU A 65 -7.44 -8.88 8.35
N VAL A 66 -7.13 -7.95 7.45
CA VAL A 66 -6.85 -6.55 7.81
C VAL A 66 -8.12 -5.83 8.27
N GLN A 67 -9.24 -6.06 7.56
CA GLN A 67 -10.51 -5.42 7.85
C GLN A 67 -11.05 -5.77 9.25
N VAL A 68 -10.88 -7.01 9.71
CA VAL A 68 -11.35 -7.46 11.03
C VAL A 68 -10.30 -7.27 12.13
N GLY A 69 -9.12 -6.76 11.80
CA GLY A 69 -8.03 -6.53 12.74
C GLY A 69 -7.28 -7.79 13.18
N LEU A 70 -7.42 -8.91 12.46
CA LEU A 70 -6.63 -10.13 12.68
C LEU A 70 -5.15 -9.91 12.38
N SER A 71 -4.83 -9.00 11.46
CA SER A 71 -3.49 -8.46 11.26
C SER A 71 -3.56 -6.99 10.85
N GLY A 72 -2.49 -6.24 11.10
CA GLY A 72 -2.36 -4.88 10.56
C GLY A 72 -1.96 -4.86 9.07
N ALA A 73 -1.53 -5.99 8.51
CA ALA A 73 -1.18 -6.08 7.11
C ALA A 73 -1.25 -7.50 6.54
N ALA A 74 -1.64 -7.60 5.27
CA ALA A 74 -1.66 -8.84 4.52
C ALA A 74 -1.06 -8.62 3.13
N MET A 75 -0.44 -9.67 2.56
CA MET A 75 0.29 -9.56 1.30
C MET A 75 -0.15 -10.59 0.27
N PHE A 76 -0.09 -10.22 -0.99
CA PHE A 76 -0.28 -11.16 -2.10
C PHE A 76 0.58 -10.76 -3.30
N GLY A 77 1.05 -11.74 -4.06
CA GLY A 77 1.87 -11.52 -5.23
C GLY A 77 1.08 -11.25 -6.50
N PRO A 78 1.78 -10.97 -7.61
CA PRO A 78 1.16 -10.65 -8.90
C PRO A 78 0.38 -11.82 -9.49
N ASN A 79 0.69 -13.07 -9.10
CA ASN A 79 0.00 -14.28 -9.55
C ASN A 79 -1.14 -14.69 -8.60
N ARG A 80 -1.58 -13.77 -7.73
CA ARG A 80 -2.68 -13.94 -6.76
C ARG A 80 -2.36 -14.89 -5.60
N GLU A 81 -1.11 -15.30 -5.47
CA GLU A 81 -0.62 -16.09 -4.35
C GLU A 81 -0.64 -15.24 -3.07
N VAL A 82 -1.15 -15.78 -1.97
CA VAL A 82 -1.03 -15.13 -0.66
C VAL A 82 0.41 -15.31 -0.17
N LEU A 83 0.98 -14.25 0.40
CA LEU A 83 2.37 -14.23 0.83
C LEU A 83 2.45 -14.06 2.35
N GLN A 84 3.24 -14.91 3.01
CA GLN A 84 3.60 -14.74 4.41
C GLN A 84 4.55 -13.54 4.56
N PRO A 85 4.14 -12.43 5.20
CA PRO A 85 4.94 -11.20 5.22
C PRO A 85 6.35 -11.40 5.80
N SER A 86 6.45 -12.16 6.90
CA SER A 86 7.73 -12.45 7.56
C SER A 86 8.72 -13.16 6.64
N ASP A 87 8.27 -14.07 5.78
CA ASP A 87 9.14 -14.82 4.88
C ASP A 87 9.56 -13.97 3.68
N VAL A 88 8.61 -13.23 3.09
CA VAL A 88 8.89 -12.47 1.87
C VAL A 88 9.71 -11.22 2.12
N LEU A 89 9.59 -10.60 3.31
CA LEU A 89 10.34 -9.39 3.69
C LEU A 89 11.75 -9.71 4.20
N HIS A 90 11.96 -10.90 4.78
CA HIS A 90 13.22 -11.26 5.42
C HIS A 90 14.41 -11.14 4.46
N ASN A 91 15.48 -10.48 4.92
CA ASN A 91 16.72 -10.22 4.18
C ASN A 91 16.55 -9.52 2.82
N LYS A 92 15.42 -8.83 2.60
CA LYS A 92 15.22 -8.00 1.41
C LYS A 92 15.19 -6.52 1.76
N ALA A 93 15.84 -5.71 0.94
CA ALA A 93 15.62 -4.28 0.94
C ALA A 93 14.21 -4.01 0.41
N VAL A 94 13.46 -3.10 1.03
CA VAL A 94 12.03 -2.92 0.73
C VAL A 94 11.81 -1.53 0.18
N LEU A 95 11.14 -1.44 -0.97
CA LEU A 95 10.68 -0.18 -1.54
C LEU A 95 9.16 -0.21 -1.65
N VAL A 96 8.47 0.70 -0.96
CA VAL A 96 7.01 0.72 -0.92
C VAL A 96 6.47 2.01 -1.52
N GLU A 97 5.61 1.92 -2.53
CA GLU A 97 4.76 3.04 -2.96
C GLU A 97 3.37 2.90 -2.36
N ARG A 98 2.91 3.94 -1.68
CA ARG A 98 1.53 4.04 -1.21
C ARG A 98 0.67 4.75 -2.24
N GLY A 99 -0.46 4.15 -2.61
CA GLY A 99 -1.34 4.75 -3.60
C GLY A 99 -2.77 4.23 -3.52
N SER A 100 -3.70 4.97 -4.15
CA SER A 100 -5.06 4.48 -4.33
C SER A 100 -5.16 3.44 -5.43
N PHE A 101 -4.27 3.49 -6.42
CA PHE A 101 -4.21 2.60 -7.60
C PHE A 101 -5.56 2.36 -8.27
N ARG A 102 -6.36 3.43 -8.37
CA ARG A 102 -7.75 3.39 -8.85
C ARG A 102 -7.98 4.20 -10.15
N PRO A 103 -7.60 3.67 -11.34
CA PRO A 103 -6.70 2.53 -11.54
C PRO A 103 -5.23 2.91 -11.32
N VAL A 104 -4.32 1.94 -11.41
CA VAL A 104 -2.88 2.19 -11.58
C VAL A 104 -2.65 2.87 -12.94
N THR A 105 -1.77 3.86 -12.98
CA THR A 105 -1.50 4.69 -14.18
C THR A 105 0.00 4.81 -14.44
N TYR A 106 0.39 5.43 -15.56
CA TYR A 106 1.81 5.67 -15.84
C TYR A 106 2.52 6.49 -14.76
N VAL A 107 1.84 7.44 -14.08
CA VAL A 107 2.49 8.23 -13.02
C VAL A 107 2.91 7.36 -11.84
N ASN A 108 2.12 6.35 -11.49
CA ASN A 108 2.46 5.41 -10.41
C ASN A 108 3.67 4.57 -10.79
N LEU A 109 3.64 3.97 -11.98
CA LEU A 109 4.74 3.11 -12.42
C LEU A 109 6.04 3.89 -12.61
N ASP A 110 5.98 5.12 -13.13
CA ASP A 110 7.14 5.98 -13.28
C ASP A 110 7.69 6.46 -11.93
N MET A 111 6.79 6.77 -10.98
CA MET A 111 7.16 7.09 -9.61
C MET A 111 7.92 5.95 -8.95
N PHE A 112 7.36 4.73 -8.99
CA PHE A 112 8.02 3.54 -8.46
C PHE A 112 9.36 3.27 -9.13
N GLN A 113 9.39 3.29 -10.47
CA GLN A 113 10.59 2.97 -11.23
C GLN A 113 11.69 4.01 -11.00
N SER A 114 11.33 5.28 -10.95
CA SER A 114 12.26 6.38 -10.65
C SER A 114 12.91 6.18 -9.29
N ALA A 115 12.10 5.84 -8.27
CA ALA A 115 12.57 5.53 -6.94
C ALA A 115 13.44 4.28 -6.91
N LEU A 116 13.06 3.22 -7.61
CA LEU A 116 13.82 1.97 -7.67
C LEU A 116 15.21 2.17 -8.26
N VAL A 117 15.34 2.99 -9.31
CA VAL A 117 16.64 3.34 -9.89
C VAL A 117 17.55 4.02 -8.86
N LYS A 118 17.03 4.99 -8.10
CA LYS A 118 17.82 5.67 -7.06
C LYS A 118 18.09 4.79 -5.84
N PHE A 119 17.12 3.97 -5.44
CA PHE A 119 17.24 3.07 -4.31
C PHE A 119 18.34 2.03 -4.53
N LYS A 120 18.47 1.50 -5.76
CA LYS A 120 19.56 0.60 -6.17
C LYS A 120 20.95 1.24 -6.09
N GLN A 121 21.05 2.55 -6.18
CA GLN A 121 22.33 3.27 -6.10
C GLN A 121 22.81 3.43 -4.65
N GLU A 122 21.97 3.14 -3.66
CA GLU A 122 22.40 3.18 -2.27
C GLU A 122 23.41 2.05 -1.99
N PRO A 123 24.59 2.35 -1.40
CA PRO A 123 25.58 1.33 -1.07
C PRO A 123 25.04 0.20 -0.18
N ALA A 124 24.07 0.51 0.68
CA ALA A 124 23.43 -0.47 1.56
C ALA A 124 22.37 -1.35 0.85
N VAL A 125 22.05 -1.08 -0.41
CA VAL A 125 21.05 -1.79 -1.23
C VAL A 125 21.68 -2.50 -2.42
N ALA A 126 22.83 -2.03 -2.92
CA ALA A 126 23.43 -2.46 -4.20
C ALA A 126 23.49 -3.99 -4.41
N ASP A 127 23.84 -4.75 -3.36
CA ASP A 127 23.98 -6.21 -3.41
C ASP A 127 22.82 -6.97 -2.74
N LYS A 128 21.70 -6.29 -2.47
CA LYS A 128 20.56 -6.86 -1.76
C LYS A 128 19.42 -7.19 -2.71
N PRO A 129 18.70 -8.31 -2.50
CA PRO A 129 17.43 -8.51 -3.18
C PRO A 129 16.46 -7.39 -2.75
N ILE A 130 15.80 -6.77 -3.73
CA ILE A 130 14.83 -5.70 -3.49
C ILE A 130 13.42 -6.27 -3.65
N LEU A 131 12.57 -6.04 -2.65
CA LEU A 131 11.14 -6.27 -2.73
C LEU A 131 10.42 -4.95 -2.97
N GLY A 132 9.78 -4.85 -4.13
CA GLY A 132 8.89 -3.75 -4.46
C GLY A 132 7.46 -4.03 -4.02
N LEU A 133 6.85 -3.09 -3.30
CA LEU A 133 5.49 -3.22 -2.79
C LEU A 133 4.62 -2.03 -3.22
N MET A 134 3.38 -2.34 -3.55
CA MET A 134 2.30 -1.36 -3.76
C MET A 134 1.35 -1.46 -2.58
N GLU A 135 1.30 -0.42 -1.76
CA GLU A 135 0.49 -0.40 -0.55
C GLU A 135 -0.91 0.18 -0.82
N LEU A 136 -1.93 -0.63 -0.59
CA LEU A 136 -3.34 -0.25 -0.49
C LEU A 136 -3.72 -0.13 0.98
N THR A 137 -3.87 1.10 1.48
CA THR A 137 -4.33 1.30 2.86
C THR A 137 -5.84 1.11 2.98
N MET A 138 -6.32 0.66 4.15
CA MET A 138 -7.75 0.62 4.46
C MET A 138 -8.42 1.99 4.29
N ARG A 139 -7.70 3.08 4.59
CA ARG A 139 -8.17 4.45 4.33
C ARG A 139 -8.42 4.70 2.83
N ASN A 140 -7.57 4.20 1.94
CA ASN A 140 -7.78 4.33 0.49
C ASN A 140 -8.89 3.42 -0.04
N LEU A 141 -9.14 2.28 0.61
CA LEU A 141 -10.20 1.34 0.24
C LEU A 141 -11.58 1.81 0.72
N LEU A 142 -11.63 2.55 1.84
CA LEU A 142 -12.84 3.18 2.37
C LEU A 142 -13.10 4.60 1.82
N ALA A 143 -12.25 5.09 0.91
CA ALA A 143 -12.39 6.42 0.31
C ALA A 143 -13.61 6.48 -0.63
N GLY A 144 -14.80 6.67 -0.06
CA GLY A 144 -16.08 6.69 -0.78
C GLY A 144 -17.28 6.09 -0.01
N GLY A 145 -17.06 5.52 1.18
CA GLY A 145 -18.12 4.92 1.99
C GLY A 145 -17.62 4.40 3.34
N THR A 146 -18.49 3.72 4.08
CA THR A 146 -18.17 3.07 5.35
C THR A 146 -17.69 1.63 5.19
N GLU A 147 -17.85 1.07 3.99
CA GLU A 147 -17.49 -0.31 3.65
C GLU A 147 -16.59 -0.36 2.43
N VAL A 148 -15.72 -1.37 2.37
CA VAL A 148 -14.86 -1.60 1.23
C VAL A 148 -15.66 -2.22 0.09
N ASP A 149 -15.68 -1.56 -1.08
CA ASP A 149 -16.20 -2.15 -2.30
C ASP A 149 -15.26 -3.27 -2.78
N ARG A 150 -15.71 -4.53 -2.64
CA ARG A 150 -14.95 -5.72 -3.03
C ARG A 150 -14.59 -5.72 -4.52
N ARG A 151 -15.50 -5.26 -5.38
CA ARG A 151 -15.26 -5.22 -6.83
C ARG A 151 -14.22 -4.17 -7.17
N ASP A 152 -14.26 -3.03 -6.49
CA ASP A 152 -13.25 -1.98 -6.64
C ASP A 152 -11.88 -2.45 -6.16
N PHE A 153 -11.80 -3.08 -4.98
CA PHE A 153 -10.56 -3.68 -4.47
C PHE A 153 -9.98 -4.71 -5.43
N LEU A 154 -10.80 -5.66 -5.92
CA LEU A 154 -10.35 -6.66 -6.90
C LEU A 154 -9.89 -5.99 -8.20
N GLY A 155 -10.58 -4.94 -8.65
CA GLY A 155 -10.15 -4.17 -9.81
C GLY A 155 -8.76 -3.59 -9.63
N ARG A 156 -8.46 -2.99 -8.47
CA ARG A 156 -7.13 -2.47 -8.13
C ARG A 156 -6.08 -3.58 -8.05
N ALA A 157 -6.40 -4.69 -7.39
CA ALA A 157 -5.51 -5.85 -7.26
C ALA A 157 -5.18 -6.50 -8.60
N GLU A 158 -6.16 -6.64 -9.51
CA GLU A 158 -5.96 -7.20 -10.85
C GLU A 158 -5.03 -6.32 -11.70
N VAL A 159 -5.26 -5.01 -11.74
CA VAL A 159 -4.40 -4.12 -12.56
C VAL A 159 -2.99 -3.99 -12.00
N LEU A 160 -2.82 -4.07 -10.67
CA LEU A 160 -1.49 -4.13 -10.04
C LEU A 160 -0.78 -5.45 -10.35
N GLY A 161 -1.48 -6.58 -10.26
CA GLY A 161 -0.92 -7.89 -10.61
C GLY A 161 -0.51 -7.99 -12.08
N ALA A 162 -1.30 -7.40 -12.99
CA ALA A 162 -0.97 -7.32 -14.42
C ALA A 162 0.28 -6.48 -14.71
N CYS A 163 0.63 -5.56 -13.82
CA CYS A 163 1.88 -4.80 -13.85
C CYS A 163 3.04 -5.52 -13.14
N GLY A 164 2.83 -6.76 -12.66
CA GLY A 164 3.85 -7.53 -11.95
C GLY A 164 4.11 -7.05 -10.51
N MET A 165 3.19 -6.27 -9.93
CA MET A 165 3.41 -5.65 -8.62
C MET A 165 2.96 -6.56 -7.48
N THR A 166 3.73 -6.56 -6.39
CA THR A 166 3.34 -7.21 -5.14
C THR A 166 2.44 -6.29 -4.30
N VAL A 167 1.34 -6.89 -3.86
CA VAL A 167 0.28 -6.42 -2.96
C VAL A 167 0.65 -6.21 -1.50
N LEU A 168 0.61 -5.02 -0.90
CA LEU A 168 0.50 -4.87 0.56
C LEU A 168 -0.84 -4.20 0.91
N ILE A 169 -1.71 -4.89 1.64
CA ILE A 169 -2.88 -4.26 2.26
C ILE A 169 -2.50 -3.92 3.69
N SER A 170 -2.83 -2.71 4.17
CA SER A 170 -2.50 -2.31 5.53
C SER A 170 -3.57 -1.46 6.20
N ASP A 171 -3.66 -1.53 7.53
CA ASP A 171 -4.39 -0.58 8.37
C ASP A 171 -3.49 0.60 8.83
N TYR A 172 -2.23 0.61 8.40
CA TYR A 172 -1.23 1.60 8.79
C TYR A 172 -1.42 2.93 8.08
N PHE A 173 -2.34 3.74 8.61
CA PHE A 173 -2.54 5.08 8.07
C PHE A 173 -1.28 5.96 8.21
N GLU A 174 -0.61 5.95 9.35
CA GLU A 174 0.61 6.74 9.54
C GLU A 174 1.84 6.01 9.00
N TYR A 175 2.68 6.70 8.23
CA TYR A 175 3.90 6.11 7.65
C TYR A 175 4.86 5.56 8.71
N HIS A 176 4.92 6.14 9.92
CA HIS A 176 5.77 5.61 10.99
C HIS A 176 5.31 4.21 11.47
N ARG A 177 4.01 3.89 11.38
CA ARG A 177 3.49 2.55 11.71
C ARG A 177 3.87 1.55 10.63
N LEU A 178 3.76 1.93 9.35
CA LEU A 178 4.25 1.12 8.23
C LEU A 178 5.76 0.86 8.36
N ALA A 179 6.55 1.91 8.64
CA ALA A 179 7.99 1.78 8.85
C ALA A 179 8.32 0.84 10.01
N ALA A 180 7.59 0.93 11.13
CA ALA A 180 7.75 0.02 12.26
C ALA A 180 7.41 -1.43 11.87
N TYR A 181 6.32 -1.64 11.14
CA TYR A 181 5.93 -2.96 10.63
C TYR A 181 7.01 -3.58 9.74
N LEU A 182 7.51 -2.85 8.75
CA LEU A 182 8.52 -3.35 7.82
C LEU A 182 9.86 -3.59 8.53
N SER A 183 10.30 -2.66 9.37
CA SER A 183 11.57 -2.77 10.11
C SER A 183 11.58 -3.88 11.18
N SER A 184 10.40 -4.36 11.59
CA SER A 184 10.28 -5.55 12.44
C SER A 184 10.56 -6.86 11.70
N ARG A 185 10.42 -6.87 10.36
CA ARG A 185 10.51 -8.07 9.49
C ARG A 185 11.74 -8.10 8.60
N THR A 186 12.39 -6.96 8.36
CA THR A 186 13.67 -6.87 7.65
C THR A 186 14.66 -5.96 8.38
N ARG A 187 15.94 -6.31 8.28
CA ARG A 187 17.06 -5.46 8.74
C ARG A 187 17.70 -4.66 7.61
N GLU A 188 17.29 -4.92 6.37
CA GLU A 188 17.81 -4.22 5.19
C GLU A 188 17.16 -2.85 5.04
N ARG A 189 17.65 -2.05 4.08
CA ARG A 189 17.12 -0.70 3.85
C ARG A 189 15.66 -0.71 3.45
N ILE A 190 14.94 0.30 3.92
CA ILE A 190 13.54 0.56 3.58
C ILE A 190 13.47 1.93 2.91
N GLY A 191 12.78 2.00 1.79
CA GLY A 191 12.42 3.22 1.09
C GLY A 191 10.91 3.35 1.00
N ILE A 192 10.38 4.55 1.21
CA ILE A 192 8.97 4.88 0.97
C ILE A 192 8.91 5.84 -0.20
N VAL A 193 8.03 5.56 -1.17
CA VAL A 193 7.82 6.35 -2.37
C VAL A 193 6.50 7.10 -2.26
N LEU A 194 6.53 8.40 -2.49
CA LEU A 194 5.35 9.25 -2.47
C LEU A 194 5.51 10.47 -3.39
N GLY A 195 4.39 11.08 -3.78
CA GLY A 195 4.40 12.36 -4.48
C GLY A 195 4.46 13.56 -3.52
N VAL A 196 4.87 14.72 -4.02
CA VAL A 196 4.82 16.00 -3.27
C VAL A 196 3.49 16.23 -2.51
N PRO A 197 2.29 15.93 -3.05
CA PRO A 197 1.05 16.09 -2.28
C PRO A 197 1.03 15.38 -0.91
N SER A 198 1.68 14.22 -0.81
CA SER A 198 1.74 13.44 0.43
C SER A 198 2.70 14.02 1.46
N ILE A 199 3.62 14.91 1.07
CA ILE A 199 4.47 15.65 2.02
C ILE A 199 3.62 16.56 2.90
N PHE A 200 2.62 17.24 2.32
CA PHE A 200 1.72 18.09 3.11
C PHE A 200 0.94 17.27 4.15
N GLU A 201 0.53 16.04 3.81
CA GLU A 201 -0.13 15.13 4.76
C GLU A 201 0.84 14.65 5.85
N LEU A 202 2.10 14.37 5.49
CA LEU A 202 3.14 13.95 6.44
C LEU A 202 3.52 15.05 7.46
N PHE A 203 3.26 16.31 7.13
CA PHE A 203 3.47 17.46 8.01
C PHE A 203 2.17 17.98 8.65
N ASP A 204 1.07 17.25 8.54
CA ASP A 204 -0.20 17.62 9.19
C ASP A 204 -0.27 17.02 10.60
N GLU A 205 0.01 17.85 11.60
CA GLU A 205 0.08 17.45 13.02
C GLU A 205 -1.20 16.82 13.58
N LYS A 206 -2.36 17.05 12.95
CA LYS A 206 -3.61 16.44 13.40
C LYS A 206 -3.57 14.91 13.38
N TYR A 207 -2.68 14.31 12.58
CA TYR A 207 -2.49 12.87 12.51
C TYR A 207 -1.58 12.32 13.62
N TYR A 208 -1.02 13.18 14.46
CA TYR A 208 -0.04 12.82 15.49
C TYR A 208 -0.46 13.28 16.89
N SER A 209 -1.74 13.63 17.09
CA SER A 209 -2.29 14.03 18.39
C SER A 209 -2.12 12.98 19.48
N ASP A 210 -2.08 11.71 19.07
CA ASP A 210 -2.03 10.56 19.98
C ASP A 210 -0.59 10.17 20.35
N LEU A 211 0.41 10.83 19.74
CA LEU A 211 1.83 10.68 20.06
C LEU A 211 2.24 11.72 21.11
N ALA A 212 2.86 11.27 22.19
CA ALA A 212 3.30 12.17 23.27
C ALA A 212 4.29 13.24 22.79
N GLY A 213 5.16 12.90 21.81
CA GLY A 213 6.07 13.82 21.16
C GLY A 213 5.59 14.36 19.81
N GLY A 214 4.31 14.16 19.45
CA GLY A 214 3.68 14.69 18.24
C GLY A 214 4.46 14.40 16.95
N ILE A 215 4.60 15.42 16.10
CA ILE A 215 5.27 15.32 14.80
C ILE A 215 6.76 14.94 14.91
N LEU A 216 7.45 15.36 15.97
CA LEU A 216 8.86 15.03 16.19
C LEU A 216 9.03 13.54 16.51
N GLU A 217 8.14 12.99 17.33
CA GLU A 217 8.11 11.56 17.60
C GLU A 217 7.77 10.76 16.32
N ASN A 218 6.83 11.24 15.49
CA ASN A 218 6.53 10.63 14.20
C ASN A 218 7.78 10.52 13.32
N PHE A 219 8.52 11.60 13.09
CA PHE A 219 9.72 11.57 12.26
C PHE A 219 10.87 10.77 12.88
N GLY A 220 11.01 10.80 14.21
CA GLY A 220 11.99 9.97 14.92
C GLY A 220 11.73 8.46 14.74
N ARG A 221 10.46 8.05 14.72
CA ARG A 221 10.06 6.66 14.44
C ARG A 221 10.17 6.31 12.96
N LEU A 222 9.71 7.19 12.07
CA LEU A 222 9.67 6.98 10.62
C LEU A 222 11.07 6.84 10.01
N LEU A 223 12.00 7.72 10.38
CA LEU A 223 13.33 7.80 9.78
C LEU A 223 14.38 6.94 10.52
N LYS A 224 13.91 5.99 11.34
CA LYS A 224 14.77 5.00 12.00
C LYS A 224 15.44 4.11 10.95
N ASN A 225 16.64 3.61 11.26
CA ASN A 225 17.42 2.72 10.39
C ASN A 225 17.72 3.32 9.00
N ASP A 226 17.92 4.65 8.95
CA ASP A 226 18.10 5.48 7.75
C ASP A 226 17.08 5.20 6.64
N LEU A 227 15.82 4.96 7.01
CA LEU A 227 14.72 4.94 6.05
C LEU A 227 14.70 6.28 5.29
N LYS A 228 14.55 6.20 3.96
CA LYS A 228 14.43 7.38 3.10
C LYS A 228 13.07 7.47 2.43
N ILE A 229 12.67 8.70 2.19
CA ILE A 229 11.44 9.02 1.47
C ILE A 229 11.82 9.53 0.08
N TYR A 230 11.44 8.79 -0.95
CA TYR A 230 11.63 9.11 -2.35
C TYR A 230 10.44 9.93 -2.85
N VAL A 231 10.70 11.18 -3.22
CA VAL A 231 9.65 12.16 -3.51
C VAL A 231 9.55 12.44 -5.00
N TYR A 232 8.44 12.04 -5.59
CA TYR A 232 8.09 12.34 -6.98
C TYR A 232 7.56 13.76 -7.12
N PRO A 233 8.04 14.55 -8.10
CA PRO A 233 7.65 15.94 -8.24
C PRO A 233 6.19 16.05 -8.69
N LEU A 234 5.64 17.25 -8.51
CA LEU A 234 4.27 17.57 -8.89
C LEU A 234 4.28 18.71 -9.92
N GLN A 235 3.60 18.48 -11.03
CA GLN A 235 3.23 19.51 -11.99
C GLN A 235 1.85 19.16 -12.53
N ARG A 236 0.85 20.01 -12.30
CA ARG A 236 -0.54 19.69 -12.70
C ARG A 236 -0.77 19.92 -14.17
N SER A 237 -0.15 20.96 -14.72
CA SER A 237 -0.21 21.33 -16.14
C SER A 237 1.18 21.72 -16.65
N PRO A 238 1.48 21.58 -17.96
CA PRO A 238 2.79 21.96 -18.51
C PRO A 238 3.24 23.41 -18.24
N GLY A 239 2.29 24.31 -17.99
CA GLY A 239 2.57 25.72 -17.64
C GLY A 239 2.72 26.00 -16.15
N ASP A 240 2.44 25.03 -15.27
CA ASP A 240 2.60 25.20 -13.82
C ASP A 240 4.07 25.03 -13.43
N GLU A 241 4.50 25.72 -12.38
CA GLU A 241 5.82 25.48 -11.79
C GLU A 241 5.94 24.05 -11.26
N LEU A 242 7.07 23.41 -11.56
CA LEU A 242 7.40 22.09 -11.05
C LEU A 242 7.68 22.18 -9.55
N GLN A 243 6.83 21.53 -8.76
CA GLN A 243 7.05 21.41 -7.32
C GLN A 243 7.96 20.22 -7.02
N THR A 244 9.02 20.47 -6.26
CA THR A 244 10.02 19.49 -5.81
C THR A 244 10.21 19.63 -4.31
N ILE A 245 10.99 18.75 -3.69
CA ILE A 245 11.32 18.88 -2.27
C ILE A 245 12.00 20.22 -1.92
N TYR A 246 12.60 20.89 -2.91
CA TYR A 246 13.28 22.16 -2.70
C TYR A 246 12.34 23.38 -2.74
N THR A 247 11.14 23.22 -3.30
CA THR A 247 10.17 24.31 -3.48
C THR A 247 8.94 24.19 -2.57
N VAL A 248 8.73 23.02 -1.95
CA VAL A 248 7.64 22.79 -0.99
C VAL A 248 7.73 23.77 0.19
N LYS A 249 6.58 24.34 0.53
CA LYS A 249 6.37 25.18 1.71
C LYS A 249 5.31 24.53 2.60
N VAL A 250 5.75 23.98 3.73
CA VAL A 250 4.84 23.48 4.77
C VAL A 250 4.39 24.65 5.66
N LYS A 251 3.65 24.37 6.75
CA LYS A 251 3.30 25.42 7.73
C LYS A 251 4.58 26.09 8.27
N GLU A 252 4.51 27.39 8.53
CA GLU A 252 5.68 28.23 8.84
C GLU A 252 6.48 27.73 10.05
N ASP A 253 5.78 27.28 11.09
CA ASP A 253 6.33 26.68 12.30
C ASP A 253 7.02 25.33 12.07
N LEU A 254 6.61 24.59 11.04
CA LEU A 254 7.17 23.29 10.67
C LEU A 254 8.24 23.37 9.58
N GLN A 255 8.37 24.51 8.90
CA GLN A 255 9.35 24.70 7.82
C GLN A 255 10.80 24.43 8.28
N PRO A 256 11.26 24.84 9.48
CA PRO A 256 12.61 24.53 9.94
C PRO A 256 12.88 23.01 10.07
N LEU A 257 11.88 22.24 10.50
CA LEU A 257 11.97 20.78 10.57
C LEU A 257 12.05 20.18 9.15
N TYR A 258 11.21 20.64 8.23
CA TYR A 258 11.25 20.22 6.83
C TYR A 258 12.62 20.48 6.20
N ASP A 259 13.14 21.71 6.33
CA ASP A 259 14.42 22.11 5.77
C ASP A 259 15.59 21.31 6.39
N TYR A 260 15.51 20.99 7.69
CA TYR A 260 16.46 20.09 8.34
C TYR A 260 16.43 18.69 7.72
N LEU A 261 15.24 18.10 7.57
CA LEU A 261 15.07 16.74 7.03
C LEU A 261 15.51 16.63 5.56
N VAL A 262 15.23 17.66 4.75
CA VAL A 262 15.72 17.77 3.37
C VAL A 262 17.24 17.85 3.35
N ARG A 263 17.87 18.77 4.12
CA ARG A 263 19.34 18.91 4.17
C ARG A 263 20.05 17.65 4.66
N ARG A 264 19.45 16.92 5.59
CA ARG A 264 19.97 15.63 6.09
C ARG A 264 19.89 14.52 5.04
N GLY A 265 19.09 14.69 3.98
CA GLY A 265 18.87 13.66 2.95
C GLY A 265 17.82 12.63 3.32
N SER A 266 16.91 12.95 4.25
CA SER A 266 15.78 12.08 4.61
C SER A 266 14.74 12.03 3.48
N PHE A 267 14.61 13.13 2.74
CA PHE A 267 13.84 13.21 1.50
C PHE A 267 14.80 13.19 0.30
N ALA A 268 14.59 12.25 -0.61
CA ALA A 268 15.34 12.10 -1.85
C ALA A 268 14.45 12.51 -3.03
N GLN A 269 14.81 13.59 -3.74
CA GLN A 269 14.09 14.02 -4.93
C GLN A 269 14.24 12.99 -6.05
N LEU A 270 13.13 12.61 -6.67
CA LEU A 270 13.14 11.90 -7.95
C LEU A 270 13.26 12.94 -9.06
N ASP A 271 14.38 12.93 -9.78
CA ASP A 271 14.71 13.82 -10.90
C ASP A 271 14.83 13.06 -12.23
N ASN A 272 14.79 11.73 -12.17
CA ASN A 272 14.82 10.79 -13.28
C ASN A 272 13.42 10.36 -13.74
N TYR A 273 12.43 11.22 -13.52
CA TYR A 273 11.03 11.01 -13.88
C TYR A 273 10.75 11.32 -15.35
N ASN A 274 9.63 10.84 -15.86
CA ASN A 274 9.14 11.19 -17.19
C ASN A 274 8.15 12.38 -17.10
N PRO A 275 8.50 13.56 -17.64
CA PRO A 275 7.64 14.75 -17.57
C PRO A 275 6.24 14.55 -18.17
N LYS A 276 6.10 13.65 -19.14
CA LYS A 276 4.81 13.36 -19.80
C LYS A 276 3.77 12.77 -18.85
N TYR A 277 4.20 12.16 -17.74
CA TYR A 277 3.31 11.48 -16.81
C TYR A 277 2.90 12.35 -15.62
N LEU A 278 3.53 13.51 -15.40
CA LEU A 278 3.27 14.38 -14.24
C LEU A 278 1.82 14.85 -14.12
N SER A 279 1.16 15.08 -15.27
CA SER A 279 -0.22 15.54 -15.34
C SER A 279 -1.25 14.40 -15.29
N ILE A 280 -0.81 13.14 -15.17
CA ILE A 280 -1.69 11.97 -15.07
C ILE A 280 -2.10 11.80 -13.60
N PHE A 281 -3.40 11.90 -13.33
CA PHE A 281 -3.96 11.65 -12.00
C PHE A 281 -5.03 10.56 -12.07
N SER A 282 -4.96 9.54 -11.22
CA SER A 282 -5.93 8.43 -11.20
C SER A 282 -7.38 8.89 -11.06
N ARG A 283 -7.63 10.00 -10.34
CA ARG A 283 -8.98 10.59 -10.21
C ARG A 283 -9.54 11.08 -11.55
N ASP A 284 -8.69 11.57 -12.44
CA ASP A 284 -9.11 12.10 -13.73
C ASP A 284 -9.31 10.95 -14.72
N VAL A 285 -8.43 9.93 -14.66
CA VAL A 285 -8.61 8.65 -15.38
C VAL A 285 -9.94 8.00 -15.00
N LEU A 286 -10.24 7.89 -13.71
CA LEU A 286 -11.49 7.30 -13.22
C LEU A 286 -12.74 8.05 -13.71
N LYS A 287 -12.70 9.39 -13.71
CA LYS A 287 -13.79 10.21 -14.25
C LYS A 287 -14.01 9.98 -15.75
N ARG A 288 -12.92 9.90 -16.53
CA ARG A 288 -12.97 9.64 -17.98
C ARG A 288 -13.51 8.24 -18.29
N ILE A 289 -13.09 7.22 -17.54
CA ILE A 289 -13.65 5.85 -17.64
C ILE A 289 -15.16 5.88 -17.43
N ALA A 290 -15.62 6.52 -16.35
CA ALA A 290 -17.05 6.59 -16.03
C ALA A 290 -17.87 7.38 -17.05
N ALA A 291 -17.26 8.38 -17.70
CA ALA A 291 -17.87 9.18 -18.76
C ALA A 291 -17.84 8.50 -20.15
N GLY A 292 -17.11 7.38 -20.30
CA GLY A 292 -16.90 6.72 -21.59
C GLY A 292 -16.01 7.53 -22.54
N ASP A 293 -15.09 8.33 -22.00
CA ASP A 293 -14.06 9.10 -22.73
C ASP A 293 -12.80 8.25 -22.90
N GLU A 294 -12.58 7.66 -24.06
CA GLU A 294 -11.47 6.73 -24.33
C GLU A 294 -10.05 7.34 -24.22
N SER A 295 -9.92 8.67 -24.05
CA SER A 295 -8.60 9.29 -23.83
C SER A 295 -7.90 8.84 -22.53
N TRP A 296 -8.62 8.16 -21.62
CA TRP A 296 -8.00 7.52 -20.44
C TRP A 296 -7.03 6.39 -20.81
N ASP A 297 -7.19 5.76 -21.98
CA ASP A 297 -6.37 4.64 -22.45
C ASP A 297 -4.89 5.02 -22.57
N GLU A 298 -4.61 6.24 -23.03
CA GLU A 298 -3.24 6.77 -23.16
C GLU A 298 -2.57 7.06 -21.80
N MET A 299 -3.34 7.04 -20.71
CA MET A 299 -2.87 7.37 -19.36
C MET A 299 -2.46 6.13 -18.55
N VAL A 300 -2.70 4.92 -19.08
CA VAL A 300 -2.41 3.65 -18.42
C VAL A 300 -1.65 2.70 -19.34
N PRO A 301 -0.95 1.68 -18.80
CA PRO A 301 -0.39 0.62 -19.62
C PRO A 301 -1.45 -0.15 -20.41
N PRO A 302 -1.14 -0.68 -21.61
CA PRO A 302 -2.11 -1.41 -22.43
C PRO A 302 -2.78 -2.58 -21.70
N GLN A 303 -2.02 -3.37 -20.94
CA GLN A 303 -2.57 -4.49 -20.17
C GLN A 303 -3.57 -4.05 -19.10
N VAL A 304 -3.41 -2.84 -18.54
CA VAL A 304 -4.35 -2.27 -17.58
C VAL A 304 -5.64 -1.91 -18.31
N ALA A 305 -5.55 -1.25 -19.47
CA ALA A 305 -6.73 -0.89 -20.25
C ALA A 305 -7.53 -2.11 -20.70
N ASP A 306 -6.86 -3.17 -21.16
CA ASP A 306 -7.49 -4.42 -21.56
C ASP A 306 -8.27 -5.08 -20.41
N ILE A 307 -7.70 -5.09 -19.21
CA ILE A 307 -8.37 -5.60 -18.00
C ILE A 307 -9.60 -4.75 -17.65
N ILE A 308 -9.47 -3.42 -17.68
CA ILE A 308 -10.58 -2.51 -17.39
C ILE A 308 -11.75 -2.74 -18.35
N ARG A 309 -11.46 -2.83 -19.66
CA ARG A 309 -12.47 -3.05 -20.70
C ARG A 309 -13.10 -4.44 -20.60
N SER A 310 -12.29 -5.49 -20.45
CA SER A 310 -12.76 -6.88 -20.45
C SER A 310 -13.56 -7.25 -19.20
N ARG A 311 -13.18 -6.72 -18.04
CA ARG A 311 -13.84 -7.00 -16.75
C ARG A 311 -14.89 -5.97 -16.34
N GLY A 312 -14.95 -4.82 -17.02
CA GLY A 312 -15.82 -3.72 -16.63
C GLY A 312 -15.50 -3.22 -15.23
N PHE A 313 -14.21 -3.02 -14.92
CA PHE A 313 -13.77 -2.43 -13.66
C PHE A 313 -13.89 -0.89 -13.71
N PHE A 314 -13.82 -0.25 -12.53
CA PHE A 314 -13.80 1.21 -12.39
C PHE A 314 -14.98 1.94 -13.07
N ALA A 315 -16.16 1.31 -13.03
CA ALA A 315 -17.40 1.78 -13.66
C ALA A 315 -17.36 1.87 -15.21
N TYR A 316 -16.42 1.18 -15.86
CA TYR A 316 -16.43 1.05 -17.32
C TYR A 316 -17.72 0.36 -17.79
N ARG A 317 -18.43 1.01 -18.71
CA ARG A 317 -19.65 0.48 -19.34
C ARG A 317 -19.31 0.01 -20.74
N LYS A 318 -19.46 -1.29 -20.99
CA LYS A 318 -19.34 -1.86 -22.34
C LYS A 318 -20.42 -1.23 -23.22
N ARG A 319 -20.00 -0.55 -24.29
CA ARG A 319 -20.92 -0.08 -25.34
C ARG A 319 -21.37 -1.25 -26.21
#